data_AF-A0A349U442-F1
#
_entry.id   AF-A0A349U442-F1
#
_cell.length_a   1.000
_cell.length_b   1.000
_cell.length_c   1.000
_cell.angle_alpha   90.00
_cell.angle_beta   90.00
_cell.angle_gamma   90.00
#
_symmetry.space_group_name_H-M   'P 1'
#
loop_
_entity.id
_entity.type
_entity.pdbx_description
1 polymer ?
#
loop_
_entity_poly.entity_id
_entity_poly.type
_entity_poly.pdbx_seq_one_letter_code
_entity_poly.pdbx_strand_id
1 'polypeptide(L)' 'MIIIDINYFKFFNDIYGYQKGDLVIVEIGRILEGLISPPSFLARYGGDEFAVVMPGTGRLEALQKTSKIEE' A
#
# COMPACT_ATOMS: atom_id res chain seq x y z
N MET A 1 -2.86 10.81 6.57
CA MET A 1 -2.38 10.10 5.37
C MET A 1 -1.23 9.22 5.77
N ILE A 2 -1.15 8.02 5.21
CA ILE A 2 -0.06 7.08 5.43
C ILE A 2 0.50 6.70 4.06
N ILE A 3 1.82 6.64 3.96
CA ILE A 3 2.54 6.18 2.77
C ILE A 3 3.08 4.79 3.09
N ILE A 4 2.91 3.88 2.15
CA ILE A 4 3.32 2.49 2.20
C ILE A 4 4.29 2.30 1.04
N ASP A 5 5.47 1.75 1.31
CA ASP A 5 6.48 1.42 0.32
C ASP A 5 6.69 -0.10 0.29
N ILE A 6 6.85 -0.68 -0.89
CA ILE A 6 7.13 -2.12 -1.03
C ILE A 6 8.63 -2.35 -0.88
N ASN A 7 9.03 -2.87 0.27
CA ASN A 7 10.42 -3.20 0.55
C ASN A 7 11.03 -4.13 -0.52
N TYR A 8 12.21 -3.77 -1.01
CA TYR A 8 13.00 -4.54 -1.99
C TYR A 8 12.31 -4.78 -3.35
N PHE A 9 11.28 -4.00 -3.72
CA PHE A 9 10.57 -4.19 -4.98
C PHE A 9 11.47 -4.11 -6.21
N LYS A 10 12.44 -3.19 -6.21
CA LYS A 10 13.46 -3.13 -7.27
C LYS A 10 14.25 -4.43 -7.41
N PHE A 11 14.71 -5.00 -6.30
CA PHE A 11 15.45 -6.27 -6.31
C PHE A 11 14.58 -7.43 -6.81
N PHE A 12 13.30 -7.45 -6.43
CA PHE A 12 12.34 -8.40 -6.99
C PHE A 12 12.24 -8.25 -8.52
N ASN A 13 12.11 -7.03 -9.03
CA ASN A 13 12.07 -6.78 -10.48
C ASN A 13 13.37 -7.20 -11.18
N ASP A 14 14.52 -7.00 -10.55
CA ASP A 14 15.81 -7.39 -11.12
C ASP A 14 15.92 -8.92 -11.28
N ILE A 15 15.32 -9.70 -10.38
CA ILE A 15 15.34 -11.18 -10.42
C ILE A 15 14.24 -11.75 -11.32
N TYR A 16 13.03 -11.19 -11.21
CA TYR A 16 11.81 -11.80 -11.75
C TYR A 16 11.25 -11.07 -12.97
N GLY A 17 11.76 -9.88 -13.28
CA GLY A 17 11.32 -9.04 -14.37
C GLY A 17 10.09 -8.19 -14.05
N TYR A 18 9.97 -7.04 -14.72
CA TYR A 18 8.90 -6.06 -14.51
C TYR A 18 7.49 -6.63 -14.69
N GLN A 19 7.28 -7.58 -15.60
CA GLN A 19 5.97 -8.21 -15.79
C GLN A 19 5.47 -8.92 -14.53
N LYS A 20 6.37 -9.56 -13.76
CA LYS A 20 6.02 -10.15 -12.46
C LYS A 20 5.85 -9.07 -11.39
N GLY A 21 6.64 -8.00 -11.44
CA GLY A 21 6.45 -6.84 -10.58
C GLY A 21 5.07 -6.22 -10.70
N ASP A 22 4.56 -6.06 -11.92
CA ASP A 22 3.21 -5.53 -12.16
C ASP A 22 2.13 -6.37 -11.49
N LEU A 23 2.26 -7.71 -11.54
CA LEU A 23 1.35 -8.62 -10.85
C LEU A 23 1.41 -8.45 -9.33
N VAL A 24 2.61 -8.27 -8.77
CA VAL A 24 2.80 -8.00 -7.34
C VAL A 24 2.12 -6.68 -6.93
N ILE A 25 2.27 -5.62 -7.72
CA ILE A 25 1.62 -4.32 -7.45
C ILE A 25 0.10 -4.48 -7.45
N VAL A 26 -0.46 -5.20 -8.44
CA VAL A 26 -1.90 -5.44 -8.51
C VAL A 26 -2.39 -6.20 -7.27
N GLU A 27 -1.67 -7.23 -6.85
CA GLU A 27 -2.07 -8.05 -5.71
C GLU A 27 -1.97 -7.26 -4.40
N ILE A 28 -0.89 -6.51 -4.19
CA ILE A 28 -0.76 -5.62 -3.03
C ILE A 28 -1.87 -4.56 -3.01
N GLY A 29 -2.18 -3.96 -4.16
CA GLY A 29 -3.29 -3.01 -4.29
C GLY A 29 -4.62 -3.60 -3.82
N ARG A 30 -4.93 -4.84 -4.23
CA ARG A 30 -6.16 -5.56 -3.80
C ARG A 30 -6.17 -5.86 -2.31
N ILE A 31 -5.04 -6.30 -1.75
CA ILE A 31 -4.91 -6.56 -0.31
C ILE A 31 -5.17 -5.27 0.47
N LEU A 32 -4.52 -4.17 0.08
CA LEU A 32 -4.68 -2.88 0.74
C LEU A 32 -6.10 -2.31 0.59
N GLU A 33 -6.74 -2.48 -0.57
CA GLU A 33 -8.12 -2.07 -0.79
C GLU A 33 -9.09 -2.80 0.16
N GLY A 34 -8.88 -4.09 0.40
CA GLY A 34 -9.67 -4.87 1.35
C GLY A 34 -9.49 -4.48 2.82
N LEU A 35 -8.42 -3.75 3.15
CA LEU A 35 -8.13 -3.28 4.51
C LEU A 35 -8.70 -1.89 4.82
N ILE A 36 -9.20 -1.18 3.81
CA ILE A 36 -9.74 0.17 3.98
C ILE A 36 -11.25 0.20 3.77
N SER A 37 -11.91 1.17 4.41
CA SER A 37 -13.34 1.39 4.27
C SER A 37 -13.66 2.88 4.06
N PRO A 38 -14.76 3.21 3.36
CA PRO A 38 -15.20 4.60 3.22
C PRO A 38 -15.31 5.32 4.59
N PRO A 39 -14.97 6.62 4.68
CA PRO A 39 -14.60 7.52 3.58
C PRO A 39 -13.11 7.45 3.18
N SER A 40 -12.38 6.45 3.67
CA SER A 40 -10.96 6.27 3.33
C SER A 40 -10.82 5.75 1.90
N PHE A 41 -9.71 6.10 1.24
CA PHE A 41 -9.39 5.61 -0.09
C PHE A 41 -7.89 5.34 -0.23
N LEU A 42 -7.58 4.39 -1.12
CA LEU A 42 -6.24 3.99 -1.51
C LEU A 42 -5.90 4.64 -2.85
N ALA A 43 -4.68 5.13 -2.97
CA ALA A 43 -4.12 5.58 -4.24
C ALA A 43 -2.73 4.96 -4.43
N ARG A 44 -2.37 4.64 -5.67
CA ARG A 44 -0.97 4.41 -6.02
C ARG A 44 -0.29 5.77 -6.17
N TYR A 45 0.67 6.05 -5.30
CA TYR A 45 1.35 7.35 -5.24
C TYR A 45 2.57 7.39 -6.17
N GLY A 46 3.30 6.28 -6.24
CA GLY A 46 4.53 6.14 -7.03
C GLY A 46 4.59 4.83 -7.80
N GLY A 47 5.81 4.44 -8.20
CA GLY A 47 6.05 3.16 -8.87
C GLY A 47 5.60 1.99 -8.00
N ASP A 48 6.10 1.94 -6.79
CA ASP A 48 5.91 0.91 -5.77
C ASP A 48 5.32 1.47 -4.46
N GLU A 49 4.98 2.75 -4.46
CA GLU A 49 4.44 3.45 -3.30
C GLU A 49 2.91 3.56 -3.37
N PHE A 50 2.25 3.31 -2.25
CA PHE A 50 0.82 3.48 -2.04
C PHE A 50 0.54 4.54 -0.97
N ALA A 51 -0.54 5.28 -1.13
CA ALA A 51 -1.03 6.24 -0.15
C ALA A 51 -2.44 5.88 0.29
N VAL A 52 -2.63 5.82 1.62
CA VAL A 52 -3.95 5.70 2.23
C VAL A 52 -4.37 7.04 2.80
N VAL A 53 -5.49 7.56 2.29
CA VAL A 53 -6.10 8.80 2.76
C VAL A 53 -7.32 8.46 3.59
N MET A 54 -7.37 8.95 4.82
CA MET A 54 -8.44 8.66 5.80
C MET A 54 -9.03 9.98 6.31
N PRO A 55 -10.02 10.56 5.62
CA PRO A 55 -10.68 11.78 6.06
C PRO A 55 -11.34 11.60 7.44
N GLY A 56 -11.17 12.59 8.31
CA GLY A 56 -11.75 12.55 9.67
C GLY A 56 -11.03 11.61 10.65
N THR A 57 -9.97 10.91 10.25
CA THR A 57 -9.17 10.05 11.13
C THR A 57 -7.99 10.82 11.70
N GLY A 58 -7.89 10.84 13.04
CA GLY A 58 -6.77 11.45 13.76
C GLY A 58 -5.48 10.61 13.68
N ARG A 59 -4.33 11.21 14.00
CA ARG A 59 -3.01 10.56 13.88
C ARG A 59 -2.91 9.22 14.63
N LEU A 60 -3.41 9.16 15.87
CA LEU A 60 -3.35 7.93 16.69
C LEU A 60 -4.20 6.81 16.10
N GLU A 61 -5.42 7.13 15.66
CA GLU A 61 -6.32 6.18 15.03
C GLU A 61 -5.76 5.67 13.69
N ALA A 62 -5.14 6.56 12.91
CA ALA A 62 -4.47 6.20 11.67
C ALA A 62 -3.37 5.15 11.91
N LEU A 63 -2.53 5.34 12.93
CA LEU A 63 -1.46 4.39 13.30
C LEU A 63 -2.03 3.04 13.76
N GLN A 64 -3.13 3.04 14.52
CA GLN A 64 -3.78 1.81 14.96
C GLN A 64 -4.41 1.02 13.80
N LYS A 65 -4.92 1.70 12.78
CA LYS A 65 -5.50 1.04 11.59
C LYS A 65 -4.42 0.39 10.72
N THR A 66 -3.23 0.96 10.68
CA THR A 66 -2.14 0.47 9.81
C THR A 66 -1.15 -0.47 10.46
N SER A 67 -1.25 -0.73 11.77
CA SER A 67 -0.40 -1.74 12.43
C SER A 67 -0.55 -3.14 11.82
N LYS A 68 -1.67 -3.41 11.14
CA LYS A 68 -1.93 -4.66 10.40
C LYS A 68 -1.22 -4.75 9.04
N ILE A 69 -0.63 -3.66 8.56
CA ILE A 69 0.06 -3.60 7.26
C ILE A 69 1.56 -3.93 7.41
N GLU A 70 2.10 -3.84 8.64
CA GLU A 70 3.51 -4.11 8.95
C GLU A 70 3.81 -5.59 9.28
N GLU A 71 2.78 -6.44 9.43
CA GLU A 71 2.90 -7.91 9.58
C GLU A 71 2.91 -8.64 8.23
#